data_AF-A0A4Z2H7M8-F1
#
_entry.id   AF-A0A4Z2H7M8-F1
#
_cell.length_a   1.000
_cell.length_b   1.000
_cell.length_c   1.000
_cell.angle_alpha   90.00
_cell.angle_beta   90.00
_cell.angle_gamma   90.00
#
_symmetry.space_group_name_H-M   'P 1'
#
loop_
_entity.id
_entity.type
_entity.pdbx_description
1 polymer ?
#
loop_
_entity_poly.entity_id
_entity_poly.type
_entity_poly.pdbx_seq_one_letter_code
_entity_poly.pdbx_strand_id
1 'polypeptide(L)'
;MFTSILGTHVRFFDVNPIGRVLNRFSKDVGQLDSNMPWTFVDFIQIIGVVCVSVAVIPWILIPVLPLLLIFIYLRRYFLQTSRNIKRLESTTRSPVFSHLSSSLQGLWTIRAFGAEDRFQEAFDAHQDLHSGAWFLFLTTSRWFAIRLDGMCSIFVTITTFGCLLLRDQLDAGSVGLALTYSVTLMGMFQWGVRQSAEVENMVRPSI
;
A
#
# COMPACT_ATOMS: atom_id res chain seq x y z
N MET A 1 23.01 -4.16 -10.87
CA MET A 1 22.94 -2.68 -10.78
C MET A 1 24.32 -2.06 -10.63
N PHE A 2 25.11 -2.45 -9.63
CA PHE A 2 26.47 -1.93 -9.41
C PHE A 2 27.39 -2.11 -10.64
N THR A 3 27.49 -3.32 -11.18
CA THR A 3 28.29 -3.62 -12.38
C THR A 3 27.88 -2.79 -13.60
N SER A 4 26.57 -2.53 -13.76
CA SER A 4 26.02 -1.73 -14.86
C SER A 4 26.36 -0.25 -14.74
N ILE A 5 26.53 0.26 -13.52
CA ILE A 5 26.95 1.65 -13.27
C ILE A 5 28.46 1.79 -13.41
N LEU A 6 29.24 0.78 -13.03
CA LEU A 6 30.69 0.76 -13.29
C LEU A 6 31.01 0.65 -14.78
N GLY A 7 30.20 -0.05 -15.56
CA GLY A 7 30.37 -0.21 -17.02
C GLY A 7 29.74 0.89 -17.88
N THR A 8 29.21 1.96 -17.28
CA THR A 8 28.54 3.03 -18.04
C THR A 8 29.52 4.10 -18.53
N HIS A 9 29.14 4.86 -19.57
CA HIS A 9 29.95 5.98 -20.06
C HIS A 9 29.97 7.14 -19.07
N VAL A 10 31.09 7.87 -19.00
CA VAL A 10 31.27 9.04 -18.11
C VAL A 10 30.13 10.06 -18.25
N ARG A 11 29.61 10.26 -19.48
CA ARG A 11 28.46 11.11 -19.78
C ARG A 11 27.23 10.82 -18.91
N PHE A 12 27.04 9.59 -18.44
CA PHE A 12 25.94 9.25 -17.55
C PHE A 12 26.03 10.00 -16.21
N PHE A 13 27.23 10.17 -15.66
CA PHE A 13 27.48 10.87 -14.40
C PHE A 13 27.42 12.40 -14.55
N ASP A 14 27.71 12.92 -15.75
CA ASP A 14 27.56 14.35 -16.03
C ASP A 14 26.08 14.76 -16.17
N VAL A 15 25.26 13.87 -16.73
CA VAL A 15 23.82 14.13 -16.99
C VAL A 15 22.95 13.80 -15.76
N ASN A 16 23.36 12.86 -14.91
CA ASN A 16 22.57 12.44 -13.75
C ASN A 16 23.21 12.91 -12.44
N PRO A 17 22.49 13.69 -11.61
CA PRO A 17 23.03 14.12 -10.33
C PRO A 17 23.34 12.93 -9.43
N ILE A 18 24.51 12.95 -8.79
CA ILE A 18 25.02 11.88 -7.92
C ILE A 18 23.99 11.50 -6.84
N GLY A 19 23.25 12.47 -6.31
CA GLY A 19 22.20 12.24 -5.32
C GLY A 19 21.07 11.32 -5.81
N ARG A 20 20.72 11.35 -7.11
CA ARG A 20 19.71 10.45 -7.70
C ARG A 20 20.22 9.01 -7.74
N VAL A 21 21.49 8.82 -8.09
CA VAL A 21 22.14 7.50 -8.10
C VAL A 21 22.24 6.94 -6.68
N LEU A 22 22.65 7.77 -5.72
CA LEU A 22 22.74 7.38 -4.32
C LEU A 22 21.38 7.03 -3.72
N ASN A 23 20.34 7.82 -4.00
CA ASN A 23 18.98 7.53 -3.52
C ASN A 23 18.47 6.19 -4.08
N ARG A 24 18.80 5.85 -5.33
CA ARG A 24 18.43 4.58 -5.95
C ARG A 24 19.15 3.38 -5.30
N PHE A 25 20.41 3.54 -4.91
CA PHE A 25 21.16 2.49 -4.20
C PHE A 25 20.82 2.37 -2.72
N SER A 26 20.42 3.46 -2.07
CA SER A 26 20.11 3.44 -0.64
C SER A 26 18.64 3.15 -0.40
N LYS A 27 17.75 4.00 -0.94
CA LYS A 27 16.32 3.96 -0.66
C LYS A 27 15.62 2.86 -1.44
N ASP A 28 15.85 2.76 -2.75
CA ASP A 28 15.10 1.80 -3.57
C ASP A 28 15.56 0.35 -3.31
N VAL A 29 16.88 0.12 -3.19
CA VAL A 29 17.41 -1.20 -2.78
C VAL A 29 16.97 -1.54 -1.35
N GLY A 30 17.05 -0.59 -0.41
CA GLY A 30 16.59 -0.81 0.96
C GLY A 30 15.11 -1.16 1.06
N GLN A 31 14.25 -0.54 0.24
CA GLN A 31 12.84 -0.90 0.15
C GLN A 31 12.61 -2.28 -0.48
N LEU A 32 13.40 -2.63 -1.50
CA LEU A 32 13.38 -3.95 -2.12
C LEU A 32 13.74 -5.03 -1.09
N ASP A 33 14.85 -4.85 -0.39
CA ASP A 33 15.37 -5.84 0.57
C ASP A 33 14.46 -5.99 1.79
N SER A 34 13.87 -4.89 2.28
CA SER A 34 13.02 -4.91 3.47
C SER A 34 11.60 -5.38 3.18
N ASN A 35 10.96 -4.96 2.08
CA ASN A 35 9.52 -5.19 1.85
C ASN A 35 9.23 -6.36 0.89
N MET A 36 10.12 -6.67 -0.05
CA MET A 36 9.89 -7.73 -1.04
C MET A 36 9.78 -9.13 -0.40
N PRO A 37 10.62 -9.53 0.57
CA PRO A 37 10.53 -10.85 1.18
C PRO A 37 9.16 -11.10 1.82
N TRP A 38 8.66 -10.13 2.59
CA TRP A 38 7.34 -10.25 3.23
C TRP A 38 6.20 -10.36 2.21
N THR A 39 6.24 -9.52 1.18
CA THR A 39 5.22 -9.55 0.11
C THR A 39 5.22 -10.89 -0.63
N PHE A 40 6.40 -11.51 -0.79
CA PHE A 40 6.54 -12.81 -1.45
C PHE A 40 6.00 -13.95 -0.58
N VAL A 41 6.27 -13.92 0.74
CA VAL A 41 5.72 -14.89 1.70
C VAL A 41 4.19 -14.82 1.71
N ASP A 42 3.61 -13.62 1.77
CA ASP A 42 2.15 -13.46 1.74
C ASP A 42 1.54 -14.04 0.46
N PHE A 43 2.18 -13.79 -0.69
CA PHE A 43 1.70 -14.28 -1.98
C PHE A 43 1.68 -15.81 -2.04
N ILE A 44 2.76 -16.46 -1.57
CA ILE A 44 2.82 -17.92 -1.47
C ILE A 44 1.73 -18.44 -0.52
N GLN A 45 1.54 -17.76 0.61
CA GLN A 45 0.58 -18.18 1.63
C GLN A 45 -0.87 -18.08 1.13
N ILE A 46 -1.22 -17.03 0.38
CA ILE A 46 -2.53 -16.88 -0.26
C ILE A 46 -2.78 -18.03 -1.25
N ILE A 47 -1.81 -18.35 -2.11
CA ILE A 47 -1.92 -19.49 -3.04
C ILE A 47 -2.09 -20.79 -2.27
N GLY A 48 -1.30 -21.01 -1.22
CA GLY A 48 -1.37 -22.20 -0.38
C GLY A 48 -2.76 -22.41 0.23
N VAL A 49 -3.36 -21.36 0.80
CA VAL A 49 -4.72 -21.46 1.37
C VAL A 49 -5.77 -21.76 0.30
N VAL A 50 -5.68 -21.15 -0.87
CA VAL A 50 -6.60 -21.44 -1.98
C VAL A 50 -6.46 -22.89 -2.45
N CYS A 51 -5.23 -23.38 -2.63
CA CYS A 51 -4.97 -24.76 -3.02
C CYS A 51 -5.53 -25.76 -2.00
N VAL A 52 -5.31 -25.51 -0.71
CA VAL A 52 -5.83 -26.34 0.37
C VAL A 52 -7.37 -26.31 0.40
N SER A 53 -7.97 -25.12 0.23
CA SER A 53 -9.43 -24.97 0.22
C SER A 53 -10.07 -25.71 -0.96
N VAL A 54 -9.43 -25.69 -2.13
CA VAL A 54 -9.86 -26.44 -3.33
C VAL A 54 -9.69 -27.95 -3.14
N ALA A 55 -8.63 -28.39 -2.45
CA ALA A 55 -8.41 -29.80 -2.15
C ALA A 55 -9.48 -30.39 -1.21
N VAL A 56 -9.97 -29.59 -0.25
CA VAL A 56 -11.04 -30.01 0.67
C VAL A 56 -12.42 -29.88 0.03
N ILE A 57 -12.70 -28.77 -0.68
CA ILE A 57 -13.99 -28.53 -1.32
C ILE A 57 -13.76 -28.05 -2.77
N PRO A 58 -13.77 -28.96 -3.77
CA PRO A 58 -13.54 -28.59 -5.17
C PRO A 58 -14.54 -27.55 -5.71
N TRP A 59 -15.78 -27.59 -5.22
CA TRP A 59 -16.85 -26.66 -5.59
C TRP A 59 -16.61 -25.21 -5.15
N ILE A 60 -15.65 -24.97 -4.25
CA ILE A 60 -15.32 -23.63 -3.75
C ILE A 60 -14.71 -22.73 -4.83
N LEU A 61 -14.24 -23.30 -5.94
CA LEU A 61 -13.70 -22.53 -7.07
C LEU A 61 -14.77 -21.66 -7.74
N ILE A 62 -16.03 -22.11 -7.76
CA ILE A 62 -17.17 -21.40 -8.36
C ILE A 62 -17.37 -20.03 -7.70
N PRO A 63 -17.48 -19.91 -6.35
CA PRO A 63 -17.59 -18.62 -5.67
C PRO A 63 -16.27 -17.82 -5.61
N VAL A 64 -15.11 -18.48 -5.69
CA VAL A 64 -13.80 -17.79 -5.71
C VAL A 64 -13.61 -16.98 -7.00
N LEU A 65 -14.05 -17.48 -8.15
CA LEU A 65 -13.93 -16.78 -9.44
C LEU A 65 -14.58 -15.38 -9.46
N PRO A 66 -15.87 -15.20 -9.11
CA PRO A 66 -16.49 -13.87 -9.08
C PRO A 66 -15.87 -12.98 -8.01
N LEU A 67 -15.48 -13.52 -6.85
CA LEU A 67 -14.72 -12.76 -5.84
C LEU A 67 -13.39 -12.26 -6.41
N LEU A 68 -12.65 -13.08 -7.16
CA LEU A 68 -11.40 -12.67 -7.79
C LEU A 68 -11.61 -11.54 -8.81
N LEU A 69 -12.67 -11.60 -9.62
CA LEU A 69 -12.99 -10.54 -10.57
C LEU A 69 -13.32 -9.22 -9.88
N ILE A 70 -14.15 -9.27 -8.82
CA ILE A 70 -14.48 -8.11 -7.98
C ILE A 70 -13.22 -7.53 -7.34
N PHE A 71 -12.32 -8.39 -6.84
CA PHE A 71 -11.04 -7.99 -6.27
C PHE A 71 -10.18 -7.25 -7.27
N ILE A 72 -10.01 -7.80 -8.49
CA ILE A 72 -9.19 -7.17 -9.54
C ILE A 72 -9.75 -5.79 -9.90
N TYR A 73 -11.08 -5.67 -10.02
CA TYR A 73 -11.74 -4.40 -10.29
C TYR A 73 -11.51 -3.38 -9.15
N LEU A 74 -11.79 -3.76 -7.90
CA LEU A 74 -11.59 -2.90 -6.74
C LEU A 74 -10.13 -2.48 -6.58
N ARG A 75 -9.18 -3.41 -6.77
CA ARG A 75 -7.74 -3.13 -6.69
C ARG A 75 -7.33 -2.10 -7.74
N ARG A 76 -7.77 -2.25 -8.99
CA ARG A 76 -7.46 -1.27 -10.06
C ARG A 76 -8.03 0.11 -9.74
N TYR A 77 -9.28 0.17 -9.30
CA TYR A 77 -9.94 1.42 -8.92
C TYR A 77 -9.23 2.12 -7.75
N PHE A 78 -8.88 1.35 -6.71
CA PHE A 78 -8.15 1.84 -5.55
C PHE A 78 -6.76 2.36 -5.92
N LEU A 79 -5.99 1.61 -6.71
CA LEU A 79 -4.64 2.02 -7.11
C LEU A 79 -4.65 3.31 -7.93
N GLN A 80 -5.59 3.47 -8.87
CA GLN A 80 -5.71 4.69 -9.65
C GLN A 80 -6.03 5.90 -8.77
N THR A 81 -6.98 5.73 -7.84
CA THR A 81 -7.40 6.80 -6.92
C THR A 81 -6.30 7.14 -5.90
N SER A 82 -5.71 6.12 -5.28
CA SER A 82 -4.63 6.25 -4.30
C SER A 82 -3.41 6.97 -4.89
N ARG A 83 -3.06 6.72 -6.15
CA ARG A 83 -1.93 7.40 -6.81
C ARG A 83 -2.17 8.90 -6.94
N ASN A 84 -3.38 9.30 -7.33
CA ASN A 84 -3.74 10.72 -7.46
C ASN A 84 -3.74 11.43 -6.10
N ILE A 85 -4.30 10.79 -5.07
CA ILE A 85 -4.31 11.35 -3.71
C ILE A 85 -2.89 11.45 -3.16
N LYS A 86 -2.04 10.44 -3.38
CA LYS A 86 -0.64 10.46 -2.93
C LYS A 86 0.17 11.54 -3.63
N ARG A 87 -0.13 11.82 -4.91
CA ARG A 87 0.43 12.96 -5.63
C ARG A 87 0.00 14.29 -5.00
N LEU A 88 -1.29 14.43 -4.69
CA LEU A 88 -1.82 15.61 -4.01
C LEU A 88 -1.12 15.84 -2.67
N GLU A 89 -1.01 14.81 -1.83
CA GLU A 89 -0.29 14.89 -0.54
C GLU A 89 1.19 15.28 -0.71
N SER A 90 1.87 14.70 -1.69
CA SER A 90 3.28 15.05 -1.94
C SER A 90 3.44 16.51 -2.37
N THR A 91 2.50 17.04 -3.16
CA THR A 91 2.54 18.45 -3.61
C THR A 91 2.21 19.42 -2.47
N THR A 92 1.26 19.08 -1.59
CA THR A 92 0.90 19.95 -0.46
C THR A 92 1.93 19.92 0.67
N ARG A 93 2.77 18.89 0.74
CA ARG A 93 3.84 18.78 1.74
C ARG A 93 5.01 19.75 1.51
N SER A 94 5.39 20.01 0.25
CA SER A 94 6.56 20.83 -0.07
C SER A 94 6.45 22.29 0.42
N PRO A 95 5.30 22.99 0.26
CA PRO A 95 5.11 24.34 0.79
C PRO A 95 5.33 24.46 2.30
N VAL A 96 4.91 23.47 3.09
CA VAL A 96 5.10 23.46 4.55
C VAL A 96 6.59 23.57 4.91
N PHE A 97 7.43 22.72 4.29
CA PHE A 97 8.88 22.74 4.52
C PHE A 97 9.55 24.01 3.98
N SER A 98 9.12 24.49 2.81
CA SER A 98 9.64 25.72 2.22
C SER A 98 9.33 26.94 3.08
N HIS A 99 8.09 27.04 3.57
CA HIS A 99 7.66 28.13 4.46
C HIS A 99 8.46 28.11 5.75
N LEU A 100 8.57 26.94 6.40
CA LEU A 100 9.40 26.76 7.60
C LEU A 100 10.85 27.19 7.38
N SER A 101 11.46 26.78 6.26
CA SER A 101 12.84 27.15 5.93
C SER A 101 13.00 28.66 5.77
N SER A 102 12.08 29.32 5.07
CA SER A 102 12.09 30.78 4.89
C SER A 102 11.87 31.55 6.20
N SER A 103 10.98 31.07 7.06
CA SER A 103 10.72 31.67 8.39
C SER A 103 11.93 31.57 9.30
N LEU A 104 12.67 30.45 9.26
CA LEU A 104 13.89 30.28 10.05
C LEU A 104 15.02 31.21 9.58
N GLN A 105 15.20 31.36 8.26
CA GLN A 105 16.19 32.28 7.70
C GLN A 105 15.83 33.76 7.96
N GLY A 106 14.55 34.10 7.91
CA GLY A 106 14.04 35.47 8.10
C GLY A 106 13.63 35.83 9.53
N LEU A 107 13.92 34.97 10.52
CA LEU A 107 13.32 35.04 11.86
C LEU A 107 13.47 36.42 12.53
N TRP A 108 14.66 37.01 12.45
CA TRP A 108 14.94 38.32 13.06
C TRP A 108 14.12 39.43 12.41
N THR A 109 13.92 39.36 11.09
CA THR A 109 13.11 40.33 10.34
C THR A 109 11.64 40.21 10.72
N ILE A 110 11.12 38.98 10.82
CA ILE A 110 9.72 38.74 11.22
C ILE A 110 9.45 39.34 12.60
N ARG A 111 10.34 39.10 13.57
CA ARG A 111 10.23 39.66 14.92
C ARG A 111 10.40 41.18 14.98
N ALA A 112 11.29 41.74 14.16
CA ALA A 112 11.50 43.19 14.10
C ALA A 112 10.26 43.93 13.60
N PHE A 113 9.46 43.31 12.73
CA PHE A 113 8.21 43.87 12.21
C PHE A 113 6.95 43.44 12.96
N GLY A 114 7.06 42.61 14.01
CA GLY A 114 5.90 42.10 14.76
C GLY A 114 4.91 41.30 13.89
N ALA A 115 5.42 40.58 12.88
CA ALA A 115 4.61 39.89 11.87
C ALA A 115 4.42 38.39 12.18
N GLU A 116 4.65 37.95 13.42
CA GLU A 116 4.59 36.54 13.82
C GLU A 116 3.23 35.91 13.52
N ASP A 117 2.13 36.55 13.93
CA ASP A 117 0.76 36.02 13.77
C ASP A 117 0.44 35.78 12.29
N ARG A 118 0.81 36.72 11.40
CA ARG A 118 0.62 36.58 9.96
C ARG A 118 1.38 35.37 9.39
N PHE A 119 2.60 35.13 9.87
CA PHE A 119 3.38 33.96 9.43
C PHE A 119 2.86 32.66 10.04
N GLN A 120 2.30 32.69 11.26
CA GLN A 120 1.63 31.53 11.87
C GLN A 120 0.37 31.15 11.09
N GLU A 121 -0.52 32.10 10.81
CA GLU A 121 -1.73 31.87 9.99
C GLU A 121 -1.38 31.29 8.61
N ALA A 122 -0.34 31.83 7.97
CA ALA A 122 0.14 31.31 6.69
C ALA A 122 0.66 29.87 6.83
N PHE A 123 1.40 29.54 7.89
CA PHE A 123 1.90 28.19 8.14
C PHE A 123 0.74 27.21 8.39
N ASP A 124 -0.21 27.59 9.23
CA ASP A 124 -1.39 26.79 9.56
C ASP A 124 -2.22 26.49 8.31
N ALA A 125 -2.40 27.46 7.41
CA ALA A 125 -3.09 27.24 6.14
C ALA A 125 -2.40 26.18 5.24
N HIS A 126 -1.06 26.18 5.18
CA HIS A 126 -0.31 25.15 4.46
C HIS A 126 -0.43 23.78 5.16
N GLN A 127 -0.41 23.77 6.48
CA GLN A 127 -0.54 22.55 7.28
C GLN A 127 -1.94 21.93 7.16
N ASP A 128 -3.00 22.74 7.15
CA ASP A 128 -4.38 22.29 6.97
C ASP A 128 -4.58 21.65 5.60
N LEU A 129 -4.03 22.25 4.55
CA LEU A 129 -4.08 21.70 3.20
C LEU A 129 -3.34 20.36 3.11
N HIS A 130 -2.17 20.23 3.74
CA HIS A 130 -1.43 18.97 3.81
C HIS A 130 -2.19 17.91 4.62
N SER A 131 -2.70 18.29 5.79
CA SER A 131 -3.47 17.42 6.68
C SER A 131 -4.73 16.90 6.01
N GLY A 132 -5.45 17.75 5.25
CA GLY A 132 -6.61 17.35 4.46
C GLY A 132 -6.26 16.33 3.38
N ALA A 133 -5.18 16.54 2.64
CA ALA A 133 -4.71 15.58 1.62
C ALA A 133 -4.28 14.25 2.24
N TRP A 134 -3.60 14.29 3.39
CA TRP A 134 -3.22 13.09 4.13
C TRP A 134 -4.42 12.32 4.69
N PHE A 135 -5.41 13.04 5.25
CA PHE A 135 -6.63 12.44 5.74
C PHE A 135 -7.44 11.76 4.62
N LEU A 136 -7.46 12.35 3.41
CA LEU A 136 -8.07 11.75 2.23
C LEU A 136 -7.39 10.43 1.85
N PHE A 137 -6.06 10.36 1.95
CA PHE A 137 -5.29 9.12 1.73
C PHE A 137 -5.67 8.04 2.75
N LEU A 138 -5.70 8.40 4.04
CA LEU A 138 -6.08 7.49 5.13
C LEU A 138 -7.50 6.94 4.94
N THR A 139 -8.45 7.82 4.64
CA THR A 139 -9.88 7.47 4.45
C THR A 139 -10.05 6.54 3.25
N THR A 140 -9.37 6.82 2.14
CA THR A 140 -9.41 5.98 0.94
C THR A 140 -8.81 4.60 1.20
N SER A 141 -7.69 4.53 1.94
CA SER A 141 -7.08 3.27 2.37
C SER A 141 -8.03 2.45 3.26
N ARG A 142 -8.74 3.10 4.18
CA ARG A 142 -9.71 2.43 5.06
C ARG A 142 -10.95 1.95 4.30
N TRP A 143 -11.46 2.73 3.35
CA TRP A 143 -12.56 2.32 2.47
C TRP A 143 -12.22 1.02 1.74
N PHE A 144 -11.01 0.90 1.20
CA PHE A 144 -10.57 -0.30 0.51
C PHE A 144 -10.43 -1.49 1.46
N ALA A 145 -9.87 -1.28 2.66
CA ALA A 145 -9.75 -2.33 3.68
C ALA A 145 -11.13 -2.93 4.04
N ILE A 146 -12.14 -2.09 4.31
CA ILE A 146 -13.50 -2.56 4.63
C ILE A 146 -14.10 -3.40 3.50
N ARG A 147 -13.83 -3.05 2.23
CA ARG A 147 -14.30 -3.83 1.08
C ARG A 147 -13.61 -5.19 0.99
N LEU A 148 -12.30 -5.26 1.27
CA LEU A 148 -11.56 -6.52 1.31
C LEU A 148 -12.06 -7.41 2.46
N ASP A 149 -12.27 -6.85 3.64
CA ASP A 149 -12.80 -7.58 4.81
C ASP A 149 -14.18 -8.17 4.51
N GLY A 150 -15.05 -7.40 3.84
CA GLY A 150 -16.34 -7.89 3.36
C GLY A 150 -16.22 -9.07 2.39
N MET A 151 -15.25 -9.05 1.48
CA MET A 151 -15.00 -10.16 0.56
C MET A 151 -14.49 -11.41 1.28
N CYS A 152 -13.57 -11.25 2.23
CA CYS A 152 -13.08 -12.34 3.05
C CYS A 152 -14.20 -12.93 3.94
N SER A 153 -15.07 -12.09 4.50
CA SER A 153 -16.23 -12.54 5.26
C SER A 153 -17.20 -13.36 4.40
N ILE A 154 -17.47 -12.93 3.15
CA ILE A 154 -18.26 -13.70 2.19
C ILE A 154 -17.59 -15.05 1.89
N PHE A 155 -16.27 -15.06 1.64
CA PHE A 155 -15.52 -16.28 1.39
C PHE A 155 -15.61 -17.27 2.57
N VAL A 156 -15.33 -16.83 3.80
CA VAL A 156 -15.43 -17.66 5.01
C VAL A 156 -16.85 -18.20 5.19
N THR A 157 -17.87 -17.37 4.96
CA THR A 157 -19.28 -17.77 5.05
C THR A 157 -19.57 -18.90 4.06
N ILE A 158 -19.14 -18.76 2.81
CA ILE A 158 -19.32 -19.77 1.77
C ILE A 158 -18.56 -21.06 2.12
N THR A 159 -17.31 -20.98 2.58
CA THR A 159 -16.55 -22.14 3.05
C THR A 159 -17.29 -22.86 4.18
N THR A 160 -17.82 -22.11 5.14
CA THR A 160 -18.52 -22.65 6.30
C THR A 160 -19.80 -23.38 5.91
N PHE A 161 -20.65 -22.78 5.07
CA PHE A 161 -21.85 -23.45 4.56
C PHE A 161 -21.49 -24.63 3.65
N GLY A 162 -20.42 -24.53 2.85
CA GLY A 162 -19.92 -25.63 2.03
C GLY A 162 -19.50 -26.84 2.87
N CYS A 163 -18.75 -26.63 3.94
CA CYS A 163 -18.38 -27.68 4.90
C CYS A 163 -19.62 -28.33 5.53
N LEU A 164 -20.65 -27.54 5.84
CA LEU A 164 -21.88 -28.03 6.46
C LEU A 164 -22.72 -28.89 5.51
N LEU A 165 -22.79 -28.50 4.22
CA LEU A 165 -23.51 -29.26 3.19
C LEU A 165 -22.80 -30.57 2.82
N LEU A 166 -21.47 -30.61 2.86
CA LEU A 166 -20.66 -31.80 2.56
C LEU A 166 -20.24 -32.56 3.83
N ARG A 167 -20.91 -32.34 4.95
CA ARG A 167 -20.55 -32.92 6.26
C ARG A 167 -20.37 -34.43 6.22
N ASP A 168 -21.20 -35.15 5.46
CA ASP A 168 -21.17 -36.62 5.41
C ASP A 168 -20.01 -37.18 4.57
N GLN A 169 -19.32 -36.33 3.81
CA GLN A 169 -18.23 -36.71 2.91
C GLN A 169 -16.86 -36.21 3.38
N LEU A 170 -16.83 -35.36 4.42
CA LEU A 170 -15.63 -34.67 4.88
C LEU A 170 -15.21 -35.16 6.27
N ASP A 171 -13.93 -35.44 6.44
CA ASP A 171 -13.35 -35.69 7.75
C ASP A 171 -13.31 -34.40 8.59
N ALA A 172 -13.52 -34.54 9.90
CA ALA A 172 -13.53 -33.42 10.83
C ALA A 172 -12.21 -32.63 10.82
N GLY A 173 -11.08 -33.32 10.60
CA GLY A 173 -9.76 -32.69 10.47
C GLY A 173 -9.67 -31.79 9.25
N SER A 174 -10.17 -32.24 8.09
CA SER A 174 -10.18 -31.46 6.85
C SER A 174 -11.06 -30.21 6.94
N VAL A 175 -12.22 -30.32 7.60
CA VAL A 175 -13.12 -29.18 7.85
C VAL A 175 -12.45 -28.14 8.75
N GLY A 176 -11.84 -28.57 9.86
CA GLY A 176 -11.13 -27.67 10.77
C GLY A 176 -9.96 -26.95 10.08
N LEU A 177 -9.23 -27.67 9.22
CA LEU A 177 -8.11 -27.14 8.45
C LEU A 177 -8.58 -26.10 7.40
N ALA A 178 -9.65 -26.38 6.66
CA ALA A 178 -10.22 -25.44 5.68
C ALA A 178 -10.74 -24.15 6.34
N LEU A 179 -11.44 -24.26 7.49
CA LEU A 179 -11.95 -23.11 8.23
C LEU A 179 -10.83 -22.27 8.84
N THR A 180 -9.85 -22.91 9.48
CA THR A 180 -8.71 -22.20 10.11
C THR A 180 -7.90 -21.44 9.07
N TYR A 181 -7.65 -22.03 7.91
CA TYR A 181 -6.94 -21.34 6.84
C TYR A 181 -7.78 -20.26 6.16
N SER A 182 -9.10 -20.44 6.03
CA SER A 182 -9.99 -19.39 5.52
C SER A 182 -9.98 -18.15 6.40
N VAL A 183 -9.99 -18.33 7.73
CA VAL A 183 -9.93 -17.22 8.69
C VAL A 183 -8.53 -16.58 8.69
N THR A 184 -7.46 -17.38 8.66
CA THR A 184 -6.08 -16.88 8.59
C THR A 184 -5.85 -16.02 7.33
N LEU A 185 -6.43 -16.42 6.19
CA LEU A 185 -6.35 -15.67 4.95
C LEU A 185 -6.97 -14.27 5.04
N MET A 186 -8.00 -14.06 5.87
CA MET A 186 -8.62 -12.74 6.05
C MET A 186 -7.58 -11.68 6.47
N GLY A 187 -6.78 -11.98 7.50
CA GLY A 187 -5.77 -11.04 8.00
C GLY A 187 -4.62 -10.82 7.02
N MET A 188 -4.12 -11.91 6.42
CA MET A 188 -2.96 -11.86 5.52
C MET A 188 -3.29 -11.22 4.17
N PHE A 189 -4.47 -11.50 3.62
CA PHE A 189 -4.89 -10.93 2.35
C PHE A 189 -5.03 -9.41 2.44
N GLN A 190 -5.66 -8.91 3.52
CA GLN A 190 -5.81 -7.48 3.75
C GLN A 190 -4.43 -6.79 3.88
N TRP A 191 -3.50 -7.41 4.61
CA TRP A 191 -2.15 -6.87 4.81
C TRP A 191 -1.33 -6.88 3.51
N GLY A 192 -1.24 -8.02 2.83
CA GLY A 192 -0.45 -8.18 1.61
C GLY A 192 -0.96 -7.30 0.46
N VAL A 193 -2.28 -7.11 0.33
CA VAL A 193 -2.86 -6.21 -0.68
C VAL A 193 -2.51 -4.75 -0.39
N ARG A 194 -2.51 -4.34 0.89
CA ARG A 194 -2.12 -2.99 1.29
C ARG A 194 -0.64 -2.73 1.03
N GLN A 195 0.22 -3.68 1.38
CA GLN A 195 1.66 -3.63 1.12
C GLN A 195 1.96 -3.54 -0.38
N SER A 196 1.29 -4.36 -1.19
CA SER A 196 1.38 -4.31 -2.65
C SER A 196 1.01 -2.93 -3.20
N ALA A 197 -0.06 -2.32 -2.69
CA ALA A 197 -0.47 -1.00 -3.13
C ALA A 197 0.50 0.11 -2.68
N GLU A 198 1.11 0.00 -1.50
CA GLU A 198 2.16 0.92 -1.06
C GLU A 198 3.40 0.85 -1.93
N VAL A 199 3.87 -0.36 -2.26
CA VAL A 199 4.99 -0.58 -3.17
C VAL A 199 4.69 0.01 -4.55
N GLU A 200 3.50 -0.24 -5.11
CA GLU A 200 3.13 0.28 -6.43
C GLU A 200 3.03 1.82 -6.44
N ASN A 201 2.62 2.42 -5.32
CA ASN A 201 2.64 3.87 -5.13
C ASN A 201 4.07 4.44 -4.98
N MET A 202 5.04 3.66 -4.49
CA MET A 202 6.44 4.07 -4.33
C MET A 202 7.25 3.93 -5.62
N VAL A 203 7.04 2.85 -6.38
CA VAL A 203 7.82 2.52 -7.60
C VAL A 203 7.50 3.44 -8.78
N ARG A 204 6.35 4.10 -8.78
CA ARG A 204 6.04 5.20 -9.70
C ARG A 204 6.11 6.52 -8.95
N PRO A 205 7.31 6.98 -8.54
CA PRO A 205 7.42 8.31 -7.98
C PRO A 205 6.93 9.27 -9.06
N SER A 206 5.99 10.12 -8.66
CA SER A 206 5.58 11.32 -9.37
C SER A 206 6.83 12.01 -9.94
N ILE A 207 6.99 11.90 -11.26
CA ILE A 207 7.77 12.85 -12.04
C ILE A 207 7.06 14.19 -11.94
#